data_AF-A0AAW8MJE9-F1
#
_entry.id   AF-A0AAW8MJE9-F1
#
_cell.length_a   1.000
_cell.length_b   1.000
_cell.length_c   1.000
_cell.angle_alpha   90.00
_cell.angle_beta   90.00
_cell.angle_gamma   90.00
#
_symmetry.space_group_name_H-M   'P 1'
#
loop_
_entity.id
_entity.type
_entity.pdbx_description
1 polymer ?
#
loop_
_entity_poly.entity_id
_entity_poly.type
_entity_poly.pdbx_seq_one_letter_code
_entity_poly.pdbx_strand_id
1 'polypeptide(L)'
;MMHAELIDQEDLLGHLKALGLQIPSGSTAEQACECAVRGLDQARANELRLMVKRMYTSSATILPAVRQAIDKQLLPALAQYQQNHSA
;
A
#
# COMPACT_ATOMS: atom_id res chain seq x y z
N MET A 1 -12.60 -18.69 19.00
CA MET A 1 -12.66 -17.21 18.92
C MET A 1 -12.12 -16.83 17.55
N MET A 2 -12.87 -16.13 16.70
CA MET A 2 -12.32 -15.63 15.44
C MET A 2 -11.46 -14.41 15.77
N HIS A 3 -10.13 -14.56 15.71
CA HIS A 3 -9.26 -13.41 15.56
C HIS A 3 -9.52 -12.87 14.15
N ALA A 4 -10.34 -11.83 14.03
CA ALA A 4 -10.37 -11.08 12.79
C ALA A 4 -8.97 -10.49 12.63
N GLU A 5 -8.21 -10.97 11.65
CA GLU A 5 -6.94 -10.34 11.29
C GLU A 5 -7.27 -8.92 10.87
N LEU A 6 -6.84 -7.94 11.65
CA LEU A 6 -6.99 -6.53 11.31
C LEU A 6 -5.75 -6.12 10.55
N ILE A 7 -5.92 -5.36 9.47
CA ILE A 7 -4.79 -4.68 8.83
C ILE A 7 -4.81 -3.25 9.33
N ASP A 8 -3.86 -2.93 10.19
CA ASP A 8 -3.65 -1.60 10.73
C ASP A 8 -2.51 -0.85 10.01
N GLN A 9 -2.12 0.29 10.58
CA GLN A 9 -1.04 1.11 10.04
C GLN A 9 0.30 0.38 10.06
N GLU A 10 0.62 -0.33 11.14
CA GLU A 10 1.90 -1.03 11.28
C GLU A 10 2.01 -2.16 10.26
N ASP A 11 0.91 -2.89 10.01
CA ASP A 11 0.85 -3.91 8.96
C ASP A 11 1.11 -3.31 7.57
N LEU A 12 0.46 -2.19 7.24
CA LEU A 12 0.69 -1.48 5.98
C LEU A 12 2.15 -1.07 5.84
N LEU A 13 2.73 -0.45 6.88
CA LEU A 13 4.14 -0.03 6.89
C LEU A 13 5.08 -1.23 6.72
N GLY A 14 4.77 -2.36 7.37
CA GLY A 14 5.50 -3.61 7.23
C GLY A 14 5.49 -4.12 5.79
N HIS A 15 4.30 -4.16 5.16
CA HIS A 15 4.17 -4.55 3.75
C HIS A 15 4.95 -3.61 2.81
N LEU A 16 4.86 -2.30 3.01
CA LEU A 16 5.60 -1.34 2.18
C LEU A 16 7.11 -1.50 2.33
N LYS A 17 7.61 -1.70 3.55
CA LYS A 17 9.04 -1.96 3.81
C LYS A 17 9.49 -3.29 3.19
N ALA A 18 8.64 -4.31 3.20
CA ALA A 18 8.93 -5.60 2.59
C ALA A 18 9.10 -5.51 1.05
N LEU A 19 8.46 -4.52 0.41
CA LEU A 19 8.68 -4.19 -1.01
C LEU A 19 9.99 -3.43 -1.26
N GLY A 20 10.81 -3.20 -0.23
CA GLY A 20 12.06 -2.44 -0.31
C GLY A 20 11.86 -0.92 -0.34
N LEU A 21 10.68 -0.43 0.04
CA LEU A 21 10.42 1.02 0.15
C LEU A 21 10.97 1.55 1.47
N GLN A 22 11.66 2.69 1.39
CA GLN A 22 12.20 3.36 2.56
C GLN A 22 11.09 4.20 3.23
N ILE A 23 10.42 3.60 4.20
CA ILE A 23 9.37 4.27 4.99
C ILE A 23 9.93 4.66 6.36
N PRO A 24 9.87 5.96 6.75
CA PRO A 24 10.31 6.39 8.07
C PRO A 24 9.57 5.68 9.19
N SER A 25 10.26 5.42 10.30
CA SER A 25 9.65 4.89 11.51
C SER A 25 8.68 5.92 12.10
N GLY A 26 7.49 5.46 12.52
CA GLY A 26 6.45 6.34 13.07
C GLY A 26 5.64 7.11 12.02
N SER A 27 5.84 6.86 10.71
CA SER A 27 4.99 7.45 9.68
C SER A 27 3.54 6.99 9.79
N THR A 28 2.62 7.90 9.50
CA THR A 28 1.21 7.55 9.34
C THR A 28 0.98 6.71 8.08
N ALA A 29 -0.17 6.03 7.99
CA ALA A 29 -0.54 5.29 6.77
C ALA A 29 -0.48 6.19 5.52
N GLU A 30 -0.95 7.43 5.61
CA GLU A 30 -0.88 8.40 4.50
C GLU A 30 0.56 8.75 4.14
N GLN A 31 1.40 9.11 5.12
CA GLN A 31 2.81 9.44 4.88
C GLN A 31 3.59 8.26 4.28
N ALA A 32 3.32 7.05 4.76
CA ALA A 32 3.93 5.84 4.22
C ALA A 32 3.52 5.61 2.76
N CYS A 33 2.24 5.79 2.43
CA CYS A 33 1.77 5.71 1.05
C CYS A 33 2.41 6.79 0.17
N GLU A 34 2.55 8.03 0.64
CA GLU A 34 3.23 9.09 -0.12
C GLU A 34 4.70 8.74 -0.39
N CYS A 35 5.42 8.26 0.63
CA CYS A 35 6.80 7.79 0.47
C CYS A 35 6.88 6.62 -0.52
N ALA A 36 5.93 5.68 -0.45
CA ALA A 36 5.84 4.56 -1.38
C ALA A 36 5.70 5.04 -2.83
N VAL A 37 4.77 5.99 -3.07
CA VAL A 37 4.50 6.56 -4.40
C VAL A 37 5.73 7.25 -4.99
N ARG A 38 6.46 8.02 -4.19
CA ARG A 38 7.69 8.71 -4.63
C ARG A 38 8.82 7.73 -5.01
N GLY A 39 8.83 6.53 -4.44
CA GLY A 39 9.81 5.48 -4.70
C GLY A 39 9.37 4.42 -5.72
N LEU A 40 8.26 4.62 -6.44
CA LEU A 40 7.74 3.64 -7.39
C LEU A 40 8.64 3.49 -8.61
N ASP A 41 9.00 2.25 -8.90
CA ASP A 41 9.55 1.78 -10.17
C ASP A 41 8.66 0.66 -10.73
N GLN A 42 9.01 0.10 -11.89
CA GLN A 42 8.10 -0.80 -12.60
C GLN A 42 7.93 -2.14 -11.90
N ALA A 43 8.97 -2.62 -11.22
CA ALA A 43 8.89 -3.83 -10.42
C ALA A 43 8.03 -3.55 -9.18
N ARG A 44 8.34 -2.48 -8.44
CA ARG A 44 7.61 -2.09 -7.22
C ARG A 44 6.16 -1.76 -7.48
N ALA A 45 5.82 -1.11 -8.59
CA ALA A 45 4.43 -0.80 -8.94
C ALA A 45 3.62 -2.08 -9.17
N ASN A 46 4.20 -3.08 -9.83
CA ASN A 46 3.56 -4.39 -10.03
C ASN A 46 3.36 -5.13 -8.70
N GLU A 47 4.38 -5.16 -7.83
CA GLU A 47 4.29 -5.81 -6.53
C GLU A 47 3.33 -5.07 -5.59
N LEU A 48 3.36 -3.74 -5.57
CA LEU A 48 2.44 -2.90 -4.79
C LEU A 48 0.98 -3.18 -5.20
N ARG A 49 0.71 -3.30 -6.51
CA ARG A 49 -0.63 -3.66 -7.01
C ARG A 49 -1.08 -5.04 -6.56
N LEU A 50 -0.17 -6.02 -6.58
CA LEU A 50 -0.46 -7.37 -6.12
C LEU A 50 -0.74 -7.39 -4.61
N MET A 51 0.04 -6.64 -3.83
CA MET A 51 -0.11 -6.50 -2.40
C MET A 51 -1.45 -5.85 -2.03
N VAL A 52 -1.82 -4.72 -2.65
CA VAL A 52 -3.12 -4.08 -2.46
C VAL A 52 -4.28 -5.02 -2.81
N LYS A 53 -4.16 -5.77 -3.91
CA LYS A 53 -5.16 -6.78 -4.30
C LYS A 53 -5.29 -7.87 -3.23
N ARG A 54 -4.18 -8.38 -2.68
CA ARG A 54 -4.20 -9.37 -1.59
C ARG A 54 -4.86 -8.81 -0.33
N MET A 55 -4.57 -7.57 0.04
CA MET A 55 -5.20 -6.93 1.20
C MET A 55 -6.73 -6.87 1.04
N TYR A 56 -7.24 -6.48 -0.13
CA TYR A 56 -8.68 -6.38 -0.38
C TYR A 56 -9.39 -7.72 -0.61
N THR A 57 -8.66 -8.78 -0.95
CA THR A 57 -9.22 -10.12 -1.14
C THR A 57 -9.05 -11.04 0.06
N SER A 58 -8.17 -10.67 1.00
CA SER A 58 -8.03 -11.35 2.27
C SER A 58 -9.32 -11.21 3.09
N SER A 59 -9.57 -12.17 3.98
CA SER A 59 -10.62 -12.06 5.00
C SER A 59 -10.25 -11.09 6.13
N ALA A 60 -9.05 -10.51 6.07
CA ALA A 60 -8.60 -9.49 7.00
C ALA A 60 -9.40 -8.19 6.86
N THR A 61 -9.75 -7.59 8.00
CA THR A 61 -10.46 -6.31 8.03
C THR A 61 -9.47 -5.17 7.95
N ILE A 62 -9.46 -4.45 6.83
CA ILE A 62 -8.64 -3.26 6.66
C ILE A 62 -9.25 -2.10 7.46
N LEU A 63 -8.46 -1.49 8.35
CA LEU A 63 -8.91 -0.32 9.10
C LEU A 63 -9.27 0.84 8.17
N PRO A 64 -10.30 1.63 8.49
CA PRO A 64 -10.77 2.72 7.63
C PRO A 64 -9.66 3.71 7.24
N ALA A 65 -8.77 4.06 8.17
CA ALA A 65 -7.65 4.98 7.90
C ALA A 65 -6.66 4.41 6.87
N VAL A 66 -6.36 3.11 6.95
CA VAL A 66 -5.48 2.40 6.00
C VAL A 66 -6.12 2.34 4.63
N ARG A 67 -7.41 1.96 4.56
CA ARG A 67 -8.18 1.95 3.32
C ARG A 67 -8.17 3.32 2.65
N GLN A 68 -8.42 4.38 3.42
CA GLN A 68 -8.39 5.76 2.91
C GLN A 68 -7.01 6.16 2.37
N ALA A 69 -5.93 5.80 3.06
CA ALA A 69 -4.58 6.08 2.59
C ALA A 69 -4.27 5.34 1.26
N ILE A 70 -4.66 4.06 1.15
CA ILE A 70 -4.51 3.28 -0.08
C ILE A 70 -5.29 3.92 -1.23
N ASP A 71 -6.56 4.27 -0.99
CA ASP A 71 -7.46 4.78 -2.02
C ASP A 71 -7.08 6.19 -2.50
N LYS A 72 -6.57 7.04 -1.59
CA LYS A 72 -6.17 8.42 -1.92
C LYS A 72 -4.80 8.52 -2.56
N GLN A 73 -3.86 7.65 -2.18
CA GLN A 73 -2.45 7.80 -2.55
C GLN A 73 -2.00 6.68 -3.49
N LEU A 74 -2.16 5.42 -3.09
CA LEU A 74 -1.59 4.29 -3.83
C LEU A 74 -2.35 3.99 -5.12
N LEU A 75 -3.68 3.90 -5.07
CA LEU A 75 -4.48 3.55 -6.25
C LEU A 75 -4.32 4.58 -7.40
N PRO A 76 -4.41 5.91 -7.15
CA PRO A 76 -4.21 6.89 -8.22
C PRO A 76 -2.79 6.87 -8.77
N ALA A 77 -1.78 6.71 -7.90
CA ALA A 77 -0.39 6.62 -8.33
C ALA A 77 -0.12 5.39 -9.20
N LEU A 78 -0.66 4.22 -8.83
CA LEU A 78 -0.56 3.01 -9.64
C LEU A 78 -1.25 3.16 -11.00
N ALA A 79 -2.42 3.80 -11.04
CA ALA A 79 -3.13 4.07 -12.28
C ALA A 79 -2.32 5.01 -13.20
N GLN A 80 -1.76 6.09 -12.65
CA GLN A 80 -0.91 7.02 -13.38
C GLN A 80 0.39 6.36 -13.85
N TYR A 81 1.01 5.54 -13.01
CA TYR A 81 2.22 4.79 -13.36
C TYR A 81 1.96 3.83 -14.52
N GLN A 82 0.83 3.10 -14.48
CA GLN A 82 0.41 2.22 -15.56
C GLN A 82 0.17 2.99 -16.85
N GLN A 83 -0.54 4.13 -16.82
CA GLN A 83 -0.77 4.96 -18.00
C GLN A 83 0.52 5.43 -18.65
N ASN A 84 1.50 5.87 -17.84
CA ASN A 84 2.78 6.35 -18.35
C ASN A 84 3.67 5.23 -18.94
N HIS A 85 3.51 3.98 -18.51
CA HIS A 85 4.30 2.83 -18.99
C HIS A 85 3.56 1.96 -20.02
N SER A 86 2.33 2.33 -20.41
CA SER A 86 1.54 1.66 -21.45
C SER A 86 1.63 2.37 -22.81
N ALA A 87 2.56 3.33 -22.96
CA ALA A 87 2.77 4.14 -24.16
C ALA A 87 3.99 3.65 -24.96
#